data_AF-A0A813HU43-F1
#
_entry.id   AF-A0A813HU43-F1
#
_cell.length_a   1.000
_cell.length_b   1.000
_cell.length_c   1.000
_cell.angle_alpha   90.00
_cell.angle_beta   90.00
_cell.angle_gamma   90.00
#
_symmetry.space_group_name_H-M   'P 1'
#
loop_
_entity.id
_entity.type
_entity.pdbx_description
1 polymer ?
#
loop_
_entity_poly.entity_id
_entity_poly.type
_entity_poly.pdbx_seq_one_letter_code
_entity_poly.pdbx_strand_id
1 'polypeptide(L)'
;QLTRERSEGSVNESAQQVAFADKILLNKVDAASPEKIAQAMEAVRSVNSFVPVTKCSISKAPAAVPLDELLHIDAFDLTKMLDGKDIDLSVCGAVVEGAGVEAGHGEGHGGGHGHDECADDDCDDHG
;
A
#
# COMPACT_ATOMS: atom_id res chain seq x y z
N GLN A 1 4.34 -4.82 -13.53
CA GLN A 1 3.62 -4.78 -12.24
C GLN A 1 2.11 -4.75 -12.48
N LEU A 2 1.56 -3.79 -13.22
CA LEU A 2 0.13 -3.82 -13.61
C LEU A 2 -0.19 -4.87 -14.69
N THR A 3 0.70 -5.04 -15.66
CA THR A 3 0.55 -5.96 -16.79
C THR A 3 1.29 -7.29 -16.60
N ARG A 4 1.72 -7.60 -15.38
CA ARG A 4 2.53 -8.80 -15.11
C ARG A 4 1.62 -10.03 -15.08
N GLU A 5 1.96 -11.06 -15.84
CA GLU A 5 1.31 -12.37 -15.75
C GLU A 5 1.62 -13.03 -14.40
N ARG A 6 0.61 -13.63 -13.79
CA ARG A 6 0.72 -14.39 -12.53
C ARG A 6 0.17 -15.81 -12.73
N SER A 7 0.58 -16.72 -11.85
CA SER A 7 0.11 -18.11 -11.84
C SER A 7 -1.41 -18.19 -11.76
N GLU A 8 -2.02 -19.20 -12.37
CA GLU A 8 -3.46 -19.45 -12.30
C GLU A 8 -3.91 -19.49 -10.83
N GLY A 9 -4.86 -18.62 -10.47
CA GLY A 9 -5.37 -18.46 -9.10
C GLY A 9 -4.77 -17.30 -8.29
N SER A 10 -3.72 -16.63 -8.79
CA SER A 10 -3.16 -15.42 -8.14
C SER A 10 -3.81 -14.15 -8.69
N VAL A 11 -4.41 -13.36 -7.80
CA VAL A 11 -5.03 -12.06 -8.14
C VAL A 11 -3.93 -11.04 -8.41
N ASN A 12 -4.12 -10.14 -9.40
CA ASN A 12 -3.22 -9.00 -9.59
C ASN A 12 -3.63 -7.85 -8.66
N GLU A 13 -3.14 -7.82 -7.41
CA GLU A 13 -3.58 -6.82 -6.43
C GLU A 13 -3.26 -5.39 -6.89
N SER A 14 -2.17 -5.17 -7.65
CA SER A 14 -1.85 -3.85 -8.19
C SER A 14 -2.87 -3.40 -9.23
N ALA A 15 -3.30 -4.29 -10.12
CA ALA A 15 -4.37 -3.99 -11.07
C ALA A 15 -5.70 -3.76 -10.33
N GLN A 16 -6.00 -4.57 -9.31
CA GLN A 16 -7.19 -4.40 -8.48
C GLN A 16 -7.23 -3.04 -7.77
N GLN A 17 -6.11 -2.62 -7.16
CA GLN A 17 -5.98 -1.30 -6.54
C GLN A 17 -6.23 -0.17 -7.54
N VAL A 18 -5.72 -0.29 -8.78
CA VAL A 18 -5.96 0.70 -9.85
C VAL A 18 -7.41 0.67 -10.33
N ALA A 19 -8.03 -0.51 -10.41
CA ALA A 19 -9.41 -0.67 -10.85
C ALA A 19 -10.41 -0.03 -9.87
N PHE A 20 -10.16 -0.15 -8.56
CA PHE A 20 -11.03 0.40 -7.51
C PHE A 20 -10.69 1.84 -7.10
N ALA A 21 -9.60 2.41 -7.59
CA ALA A 21 -9.24 3.78 -7.24
C ALA A 21 -10.17 4.81 -7.89
N ASP A 22 -10.69 5.74 -7.08
CA ASP A 22 -11.45 6.90 -7.55
C ASP A 22 -10.57 8.01 -8.14
N LYS A 23 -9.31 8.09 -7.69
CA LYS A 23 -8.30 9.05 -8.17
C LYS A 23 -6.92 8.40 -8.17
N ILE A 24 -6.08 8.75 -9.15
CA ILE A 24 -4.71 8.27 -9.25
C ILE A 24 -3.74 9.44 -9.28
N LEU A 25 -2.70 9.35 -8.46
CA LEU A 25 -1.54 10.25 -8.51
C LEU A 25 -0.39 9.55 -9.23
N LEU A 26 -0.03 10.03 -10.42
CA LEU A 26 1.16 9.58 -11.12
C LEU A 26 2.36 10.41 -10.66
N ASN A 27 3.04 9.93 -9.63
CA ASN A 27 4.19 10.60 -9.02
C ASN A 27 5.52 10.36 -9.79
N LYS A 28 6.53 11.19 -9.50
CA LYS A 28 7.90 11.14 -10.05
C LYS A 28 7.99 11.45 -11.55
N VAL A 29 7.06 12.26 -12.07
CA VAL A 29 7.09 12.70 -13.49
C VAL A 29 8.31 13.55 -13.82
N ASP A 30 9.00 14.07 -12.81
CA ASP A 30 10.20 14.88 -12.96
C ASP A 30 11.49 14.06 -13.15
N ALA A 31 11.44 12.76 -12.85
CA ALA A 31 12.57 11.84 -12.94
C ALA A 31 12.40 10.79 -14.05
N ALA A 32 11.23 10.75 -14.69
CA ALA A 32 10.92 9.83 -15.78
C ALA A 32 10.92 10.54 -17.14
N SER A 33 11.23 9.80 -18.20
CA SER A 33 11.12 10.33 -19.56
C SER A 33 9.65 10.43 -20.00
N PRO A 34 9.31 11.29 -20.97
CA PRO A 34 7.95 11.43 -21.48
C PRO A 34 7.34 10.11 -21.96
N GLU A 35 8.14 9.24 -22.57
CA GLU A 35 7.72 7.93 -23.09
C GLU A 35 7.32 7.00 -21.94
N LYS A 36 8.11 6.97 -20.86
CA LYS A 36 7.80 6.17 -19.67
C LYS A 36 6.53 6.66 -18.98
N ILE A 37 6.31 7.98 -18.94
CA ILE A 37 5.07 8.56 -18.40
C ILE A 37 3.88 8.15 -19.26
N ALA A 38 4.02 8.20 -20.60
CA ALA A 38 2.96 7.77 -21.51
C ALA A 38 2.63 6.29 -21.36
N GLN A 39 3.64 5.42 -21.28
CA GLN A 39 3.47 3.99 -21.06
C GLN A 39 2.78 3.70 -19.71
N ALA A 40 3.15 4.42 -18.65
CA ALA A 40 2.51 4.29 -17.35
C ALA A 40 1.04 4.72 -17.40
N MET A 41 0.73 5.82 -18.10
CA MET A 41 -0.66 6.25 -18.31
C MET A 41 -1.46 5.20 -19.10
N GLU A 42 -0.88 4.63 -20.16
CA GLU A 42 -1.55 3.60 -20.95
C GLU A 42 -1.85 2.35 -20.10
N ALA A 43 -0.90 1.91 -19.28
CA ALA A 43 -1.10 0.79 -18.37
C ALA A 43 -2.16 1.07 -17.29
N VAL A 44 -2.31 2.32 -16.85
CA VAL A 44 -3.41 2.72 -15.95
C VAL A 44 -4.74 2.71 -16.70
N ARG A 45 -4.78 3.28 -17.91
CA ARG A 45 -6.00 3.39 -18.73
C ARG A 45 -6.53 2.06 -19.23
N SER A 46 -5.65 1.08 -19.43
CA SER A 46 -6.06 -0.29 -19.80
C SER A 46 -6.77 -1.01 -18.66
N VAL A 47 -6.53 -0.61 -17.40
CA VAL A 47 -7.18 -1.18 -16.22
C VAL A 47 -8.40 -0.35 -15.81
N ASN A 48 -8.27 0.99 -15.79
CA ASN A 48 -9.34 1.91 -15.44
C ASN A 48 -9.35 3.09 -16.42
N SER A 49 -10.20 3.02 -17.45
CA SER A 49 -10.14 3.94 -18.59
C SER A 49 -10.59 5.37 -18.25
N PHE A 50 -11.42 5.57 -17.22
CA PHE A 50 -12.02 6.87 -16.92
C PHE A 50 -11.49 7.53 -15.64
N VAL A 51 -10.61 6.86 -14.88
CA VAL A 51 -10.07 7.42 -13.63
C VAL A 51 -9.34 8.76 -13.86
N PRO A 52 -9.60 9.79 -13.04
CA PRO A 52 -8.80 11.00 -13.01
C PRO A 52 -7.34 10.68 -12.63
N VAL A 53 -6.38 11.15 -13.44
CA VAL A 53 -4.95 10.96 -13.19
C VAL A 53 -4.26 12.30 -13.06
N THR A 54 -3.73 12.60 -11.87
CA THR A 54 -2.94 13.81 -11.60
C THR A 54 -1.46 13.48 -11.65
N LYS A 55 -0.75 14.11 -12.59
CA LYS A 55 0.71 14.01 -12.68
C LYS A 55 1.34 14.91 -11.63
N CYS A 56 2.26 14.37 -10.83
CA CYS A 56 2.91 15.14 -9.79
C CYS A 56 4.38 14.74 -9.57
N SER A 57 5.11 15.63 -8.91
CA SER A 57 6.44 15.37 -8.37
C SER A 57 6.43 15.79 -6.92
N ILE A 58 6.16 14.85 -6.03
CA ILE A 58 6.08 15.13 -4.58
C ILE A 58 7.43 15.63 -4.05
N SER A 59 8.54 15.17 -4.63
CA SER A 59 9.88 15.61 -4.27
C SER A 59 10.16 17.08 -4.61
N LYS A 60 9.68 17.58 -5.75
CA LYS A 60 9.95 18.96 -6.20
C LYS A 60 8.85 19.95 -5.85
N ALA A 61 7.60 19.50 -5.87
CA ALA A 61 6.43 20.34 -5.72
C ALA A 61 5.34 19.60 -4.92
N PRO A 62 5.54 19.36 -3.61
CA PRO A 62 4.56 18.66 -2.77
C PRO A 62 3.22 19.42 -2.69
N ALA A 63 3.26 20.75 -2.73
CA ALA A 63 2.06 21.60 -2.74
C ALA A 63 1.22 21.50 -4.03
N ALA A 64 1.75 20.93 -5.10
CA ALA A 64 1.00 20.71 -6.35
C ALA A 64 0.06 19.50 -6.27
N VAL A 65 0.15 18.69 -5.21
CA VAL A 65 -0.81 17.62 -4.94
C VAL A 65 -2.05 18.25 -4.31
N PRO A 66 -3.25 18.07 -4.89
CA PRO A 66 -4.47 18.68 -4.37
C PRO A 66 -4.94 17.92 -3.13
N LEU A 67 -4.29 18.16 -1.99
CA LEU A 67 -4.56 17.46 -0.74
C LEU A 67 -6.00 17.66 -0.27
N ASP A 68 -6.58 18.84 -0.44
CA ASP A 68 -7.97 19.10 -0.09
C ASP A 68 -8.92 18.14 -0.81
N GLU A 69 -8.66 17.87 -2.09
CA GLU A 69 -9.43 16.94 -2.91
C GLU A 69 -9.20 15.46 -2.60
N LEU A 70 -8.10 15.12 -1.92
CA LEU A 70 -7.72 13.75 -1.58
C LEU A 70 -8.10 13.41 -0.14
N LEU A 71 -8.04 14.40 0.75
CA LEU A 71 -8.19 14.25 2.18
C LEU A 71 -9.57 14.69 2.68
N HIS A 72 -10.55 14.93 1.78
CA HIS A 72 -11.89 15.41 2.15
C HIS A 72 -12.36 14.73 3.45
N ILE A 73 -12.34 15.52 4.52
CA ILE A 73 -12.30 15.09 5.90
C ILE A 73 -13.74 14.83 6.35
N ASP A 74 -14.36 13.85 5.72
CA ASP A 74 -15.67 13.30 6.05
C ASP A 74 -15.68 11.76 5.85
N ALA A 75 -14.52 11.16 5.61
CA ALA A 75 -14.34 9.73 5.40
C ALA A 75 -14.46 8.89 6.68
N PHE A 76 -14.48 9.52 7.86
CA PHE A 76 -14.62 8.83 9.14
C PHE A 76 -15.31 9.72 10.19
N ASP A 77 -16.63 9.82 10.10
CA ASP A 77 -17.49 10.42 11.14
C ASP A 77 -18.12 9.30 11.97
N LEU A 78 -17.76 9.22 13.25
CA LEU A 78 -18.30 8.24 14.20
C LEU A 78 -19.83 8.32 14.31
N THR A 79 -20.40 9.49 14.11
CA THR A 79 -21.85 9.73 14.14
C THR A 79 -22.53 9.07 12.95
N LYS A 80 -21.98 9.24 11.74
CA LYS A 80 -22.46 8.59 10.50
C LYS A 80 -22.30 7.06 10.56
N MET A 81 -21.25 6.57 11.23
CA MET A 81 -21.03 5.13 11.43
C MET A 81 -22.04 4.50 12.41
N LEU A 82 -22.39 5.21 13.48
CA LEU A 82 -23.35 4.73 14.48
C LEU A 82 -24.81 4.78 13.97
N ASP A 83 -25.11 5.67 13.02
CA ASP A 83 -26.42 5.76 12.35
C ASP A 83 -26.60 4.74 11.20
N GLY A 84 -25.55 3.95 10.90
CA GLY A 84 -25.67 2.61 10.31
C GLY A 84 -26.18 2.50 8.87
N LYS A 85 -25.92 3.47 7.99
CA LYS A 85 -26.44 3.40 6.59
C LYS A 85 -25.44 3.58 5.44
N ASP A 86 -24.20 4.02 5.67
CA ASP A 86 -23.36 4.44 4.53
C ASP A 86 -21.98 3.76 4.39
N ILE A 87 -21.56 2.88 5.31
CA ILE A 87 -20.24 2.22 5.22
C ILE A 87 -20.38 0.70 5.41
N ASP A 88 -20.24 -0.05 4.30
CA ASP A 88 -20.16 -1.51 4.32
C ASP A 88 -18.76 -1.96 4.74
N LEU A 89 -18.60 -2.17 6.04
CA LEU A 89 -17.37 -2.68 6.65
C LEU A 89 -17.08 -4.15 6.28
N SER A 90 -17.97 -4.84 5.54
CA SER A 90 -17.69 -6.19 5.04
C SER A 90 -16.57 -6.22 4.01
N VAL A 91 -16.28 -5.07 3.38
CA VAL A 91 -15.19 -4.94 2.40
C VAL A 91 -13.80 -5.17 3.02
N CYS A 92 -13.68 -4.99 4.34
CA CYS A 92 -12.43 -5.17 5.10
C CYS A 92 -12.11 -6.64 5.43
N GLY A 93 -12.97 -7.58 5.01
CA GLY A 93 -12.91 -8.98 5.40
C GLY A 93 -13.71 -9.22 6.66
N ALA A 94 -14.80 -10.00 6.51
CA ALA A 94 -15.50 -10.55 7.66
C ALA A 94 -14.53 -11.43 8.46
N VAL A 95 -14.48 -11.24 9.78
CA VAL A 95 -14.04 -12.31 10.68
C VAL A 95 -15.01 -13.48 10.49
N VAL A 96 -14.60 -14.47 9.71
CA VAL A 96 -15.27 -15.76 9.73
C VAL A 96 -14.97 -16.39 11.08
N GLU A 97 -15.88 -16.22 12.04
CA GLU A 97 -15.90 -17.08 13.22
C GLU A 97 -16.09 -18.52 12.75
N GLY A 98 -15.03 -19.34 12.90
CA GLY A 98 -15.10 -20.78 12.75
C GLY A 98 -14.65 -21.34 11.39
N ALA A 99 -13.35 -21.23 11.10
CA ALA A 99 -12.62 -22.30 10.41
C ALA A 99 -11.14 -22.14 10.75
N GLY A 100 -10.54 -23.17 11.35
CA GLY A 100 -9.15 -23.18 11.81
C GLY A 100 -8.20 -22.72 10.72
N VAL A 101 -7.72 -21.49 10.83
CA VAL A 101 -6.47 -21.08 10.22
C VAL A 101 -5.45 -21.32 11.32
N GLU A 102 -4.60 -22.32 11.11
CA GLU A 102 -3.37 -22.53 11.85
C GLU A 102 -2.52 -21.26 11.67
N ALA A 103 -2.82 -20.24 12.46
CA ALA A 103 -2.03 -19.04 12.56
C ALA A 103 -0.70 -19.51 13.15
N GLY A 104 0.30 -19.67 12.28
CA GLY A 104 1.69 -19.81 12.67
C GLY A 104 2.14 -18.54 13.36
N HIS A 105 1.70 -18.35 14.60
CA HIS A 105 2.35 -17.50 15.57
C HIS A 105 3.71 -18.15 15.83
N GLY A 106 4.73 -17.68 15.12
CA GLY A 106 6.11 -17.94 15.49
C GLY A 106 6.35 -17.35 16.88
N GLU A 107 6.13 -18.19 17.90
CA GLU A 107 6.41 -17.93 19.30
C GLU A 107 7.93 -17.78 19.46
N GLY A 108 8.40 -16.54 19.35
CA GLY A 108 9.81 -16.18 19.38
C GLY A 108 10.18 -15.31 20.57
N HIS A 109 9.62 -15.57 21.76
CA HIS A 109 10.14 -14.99 23.00
C HIS A 109 11.41 -15.75 23.44
N GLY A 110 12.50 -15.52 22.73
CA GLY A 110 13.84 -15.95 23.12
C GLY A 110 14.41 -15.00 24.17
N GLY A 111 14.22 -15.33 25.45
CA GLY A 111 14.93 -14.68 26.55
C GLY A 111 16.42 -15.03 26.55
N GLY A 112 17.24 -14.07 26.98
CA GLY A 112 18.66 -14.31 27.24
C GLY A 112 19.52 -13.05 27.24
N HIS A 113 19.37 -12.19 28.26
CA HIS A 113 20.48 -11.31 28.66
C HIS A 113 21.48 -12.14 29.47
N GLY A 114 22.48 -12.71 28.79
CA GLY A 114 23.66 -13.29 29.40
C GLY A 114 24.84 -12.37 29.15
N HIS A 115 25.28 -11.64 30.17
CA HIS A 115 26.64 -11.13 30.23
C HIS A 115 27.53 -12.32 30.62
N ASP A 116 28.33 -12.82 29.67
CA ASP A 116 29.48 -13.65 29.99
C ASP A 116 30.74 -12.88 29.62
N GLU A 117 31.66 -12.87 30.57
CA GLU A 117 32.92 -12.14 30.55
C GLU A 117 33.80 -12.71 29.43
N CYS A 118 34.12 -11.88 28.44
CA CYS A 118 35.12 -12.20 27.43
C CYS A 118 36.52 -12.15 28.05
N ALA A 119 36.99 -13.29 28.54
CA ALA A 119 38.41 -13.57 28.57
C ALA A 119 38.76 -14.19 27.22
N ASP A 120 39.09 -13.36 26.23
CA ASP A 120 40.04 -13.65 25.14
C ASP A 120 40.11 -12.44 24.18
N ASP A 121 41.36 -12.07 23.85
CA ASP A 121 41.78 -11.01 22.91
C ASP A 121 41.39 -11.37 21.46
N ASP A 122 41.19 -10.34 20.62
CA ASP A 122 40.81 -10.38 19.19
C ASP A 122 39.32 -10.59 18.85
N CYS A 123 38.54 -9.51 18.94
CA CYS A 123 37.42 -9.30 18.02
C CYS A 123 37.57 -7.96 17.29
N ASP A 124 37.96 -8.04 16.02
CA ASP A 124 38.09 -6.93 15.07
C ASP A 124 36.78 -6.16 14.89
N ASP A 125 36.88 -4.86 15.18
CA ASP A 125 35.88 -3.82 14.97
C ASP A 125 35.90 -3.38 13.50
N HIS A 126 34.80 -3.61 12.77
CA HIS A 126 34.56 -2.97 11.49
C HIS A 126 33.14 -2.37 11.47
N GLY A 127 33.09 -1.10 11.90
CA GLY A 127 32.01 -0.15 11.58
C GLY A 127 32.51 0.93 10.63
#